data_AF-A0A7Y0YS28-F1
#
_entry.id   AF-A0A7Y0YS28-F1
#
_cell.length_a   1.000
_cell.length_b   1.000
_cell.length_c   1.000
_cell.angle_alpha   90.00
_cell.angle_beta   90.00
_cell.angle_gamma   90.00
#
_symmetry.space_group_name_H-M   'P 1'
#
loop_
_entity.id
_entity.type
_entity.pdbx_description
1 polymer ?
#
loop_
_entity_poly.entity_id
_entity_poly.type
_entity_poly.pdbx_seq_one_letter_code
_entity_poly.pdbx_strand_id
1 'polypeptide(L)'
;MTIEWEEFLDPYIQAVGELKIKLRGVRKQYRKQQRHSPIEFVTGRVKPIESIKEKMILRGIREENIEQEMQDIAGLRVMVQFVDDVEVLEVLRNRTDMRIVQERDYIKNKKPVAIGVTM
;
A
#
# COMPACT_ATOMS: atom_id res chain seq x y z
N MET A 1 -15.42 20.49 -14.59
CA MET A 1 -16.21 19.36 -14.07
C MET A 1 -15.74 19.17 -12.65
N THR A 2 -16.64 19.07 -11.69
CA THR A 2 -16.28 18.89 -10.28
C THR A 2 -16.15 17.38 -10.04
N ILE A 3 -15.04 16.93 -9.47
CA ILE A 3 -14.90 15.52 -9.06
C ILE A 3 -15.88 15.25 -7.91
N GLU A 4 -16.73 14.25 -8.09
CA GLU A 4 -17.51 13.64 -7.01
C GLU A 4 -16.60 12.71 -6.20
N TRP A 5 -16.01 13.24 -5.14
CA TRP A 5 -14.95 12.58 -4.39
C TRP A 5 -15.39 11.29 -3.69
N GLU A 6 -16.66 11.20 -3.30
CA GLU A 6 -17.19 10.00 -2.64
C GLU A 6 -17.18 8.80 -3.61
N GLU A 7 -17.80 8.97 -4.77
CA GLU A 7 -17.82 7.95 -5.84
C GLU A 7 -16.41 7.62 -6.34
N PHE A 8 -15.55 8.63 -6.48
CA PHE A 8 -14.17 8.44 -6.91
C PHE A 8 -13.34 7.62 -5.92
N LEU A 9 -13.55 7.80 -4.61
CA LEU A 9 -12.74 7.14 -3.57
C LEU A 9 -13.25 5.74 -3.21
N ASP A 10 -14.50 5.40 -3.51
CA ASP A 10 -15.12 4.11 -3.19
C ASP A 10 -14.29 2.89 -3.64
N PRO A 11 -13.78 2.82 -4.89
CA PRO A 11 -12.93 1.71 -5.31
C PRO A 11 -11.67 1.56 -4.46
N TYR A 12 -11.08 2.68 -4.03
CA TYR A 12 -9.88 2.68 -3.18
C TYR A 12 -10.20 2.24 -1.74
N ILE A 13 -11.36 2.61 -1.21
CA ILE A 13 -11.84 2.16 0.09
C ILE A 13 -12.01 0.64 0.09
N GLN A 14 -12.65 0.10 -0.95
CA GLN A 14 -12.83 -1.33 -1.14
C GLN A 14 -11.48 -2.05 -1.27
N ALA A 15 -10.59 -1.56 -2.14
CA ALA A 15 -9.27 -2.15 -2.34
C ALA A 15 -8.44 -2.21 -1.04
N VAL A 16 -8.43 -1.13 -0.25
CA VAL A 16 -7.76 -1.11 1.06
C VAL A 16 -8.37 -2.16 2.01
N GLY A 17 -9.69 -2.29 2.02
CA GLY A 17 -10.40 -3.30 2.81
C GLY A 17 -9.99 -4.73 2.45
N GLU A 18 -10.05 -5.06 1.17
CA GLU A 18 -9.69 -6.40 0.66
C GLU A 18 -8.23 -6.75 0.95
N LEU A 19 -7.30 -5.84 0.63
CA LEU A 19 -5.88 -6.05 0.83
C LEU A 19 -5.54 -6.25 2.31
N LYS A 20 -6.19 -5.51 3.22
CA LYS A 20 -6.03 -5.70 4.66
C LYS A 20 -6.44 -7.10 5.10
N ILE A 21 -7.56 -7.61 4.59
CA ILE A 21 -8.04 -8.96 4.93
C ILE A 21 -7.08 -10.02 4.37
N LYS A 22 -6.67 -9.90 3.11
CA LYS A 22 -5.76 -10.82 2.44
C LYS A 22 -4.41 -10.93 3.15
N LEU A 23 -3.79 -9.80 3.50
CA LEU A 23 -2.50 -9.79 4.21
C LEU A 23 -2.60 -10.28 5.65
N ARG A 24 -3.71 -9.99 6.36
CA ARG A 24 -3.98 -10.62 7.66
C ARG A 24 -4.16 -12.13 7.53
N GLY A 25 -4.71 -12.60 6.41
CA GLY A 25 -4.83 -14.01 6.06
C GLY A 25 -3.46 -14.71 5.98
N VAL A 26 -2.46 -14.08 5.36
CA VAL A 26 -1.08 -14.58 5.31
C VAL A 26 -0.56 -14.85 6.72
N ARG A 27 -0.68 -13.87 7.63
CA ARG A 27 -0.25 -14.05 9.03
C ARG A 27 -0.92 -15.26 9.71
N LYS A 28 -2.21 -15.47 9.46
CA LYS A 28 -2.95 -16.62 10.00
C LYS A 28 -2.45 -17.95 9.41
N GLN A 29 -2.10 -17.98 8.13
CA GLN A 29 -1.57 -19.19 7.46
C GLN A 29 -0.22 -19.61 8.05
N TYR A 30 0.71 -18.67 8.24
CA TYR A 30 2.00 -18.95 8.87
C TYR A 30 1.85 -19.47 10.30
N ARG A 31 0.99 -18.83 11.10
CA ARG A 31 0.69 -19.29 12.46
C ARG A 31 0.10 -20.70 12.50
N LYS A 32 -0.77 -21.05 11.55
CA LYS A 32 -1.35 -22.40 11.44
C LYS A 32 -0.31 -23.47 11.12
N GLN A 33 0.76 -23.11 10.40
CA GLN A 33 1.89 -23.98 10.10
C GLN A 33 2.96 -24.00 11.22
N GLN A 34 2.69 -23.37 12.38
CA GLN A 34 3.65 -23.18 13.47
C GLN A 34 4.95 -22.47 13.03
N ARG A 35 4.88 -21.65 11.98
CA ARG A 35 6.00 -20.86 11.47
C ARG A 35 5.93 -19.43 11.98
N HIS A 36 7.09 -18.79 12.10
CA HIS A 36 7.17 -17.35 12.29
C HIS A 36 6.53 -16.64 11.09
N SER A 37 5.64 -15.68 11.36
CA SER A 37 5.00 -14.90 10.31
C SER A 37 5.80 -13.62 10.10
N PRO A 38 6.30 -13.35 8.88
CA PRO A 38 7.05 -12.13 8.62
C PRO A 38 6.15 -10.88 8.69
N ILE A 39 4.83 -11.05 8.64
CA ILE A 39 3.84 -10.00 8.88
C ILE A 39 3.41 -9.99 10.35
N GLU A 40 3.64 -8.88 11.05
CA GLU A 40 3.16 -8.65 12.41
C GLU A 40 1.81 -7.93 12.41
N PHE A 41 1.72 -6.78 11.75
CA PHE A 41 0.48 -6.00 11.71
C PHE A 41 0.24 -5.37 10.34
N VAL A 42 -1.03 -5.20 9.98
CA VAL A 42 -1.43 -4.59 8.71
C VAL A 42 -2.42 -3.47 8.99
N THR A 43 -2.00 -2.25 8.65
CA THR A 43 -2.87 -1.09 8.57
C THR A 43 -3.06 -0.69 7.12
N GLY A 44 -4.12 0.06 6.86
CA GLY A 44 -4.34 0.67 5.57
C GLY A 44 -5.38 1.75 5.70
N ARG A 45 -5.25 2.77 4.85
CA ARG A 45 -6.14 3.93 4.78
C ARG A 45 -6.19 4.45 3.35
N VAL A 46 -7.33 5.07 3.03
CA VAL A 46 -7.44 5.93 1.86
C VAL A 46 -6.96 7.33 2.26
N LYS A 47 -6.30 8.00 1.33
CA LYS A 47 -5.78 9.34 1.54
C LYS A 47 -6.94 10.35 1.65
N PRO A 48 -6.91 11.28 2.61
CA PRO A 48 -7.96 12.30 2.72
C PRO A 48 -7.93 13.24 1.51
N ILE A 49 -9.09 13.76 1.15
CA ILE A 49 -9.30 14.60 -0.04
C ILE A 49 -8.38 15.82 -0.02
N GLU A 50 -8.20 16.43 1.14
CA GLU A 50 -7.34 17.60 1.32
C GLU A 50 -5.89 17.28 0.93
N SER A 51 -5.37 16.14 1.39
CA SER A 51 -4.00 15.70 1.04
C SER A 51 -3.87 15.23 -0.41
N ILE A 52 -4.95 14.79 -1.05
CA ILE A 52 -4.98 14.49 -2.49
C ILE A 52 -4.82 15.80 -3.25
N LYS A 53 -5.68 16.79 -2.97
CA LYS A 53 -5.63 18.12 -3.59
C LYS A 53 -4.29 18.81 -3.41
N GLU A 54 -3.74 18.79 -2.19
CA GLU A 54 -2.41 19.34 -1.91
C GLU A 54 -1.33 18.68 -2.78
N LYS A 55 -1.37 17.35 -2.91
CA LYS A 55 -0.39 16.61 -3.72
C LYS A 55 -0.57 16.81 -5.22
N MET A 56 -1.80 17.04 -5.68
CA MET A 56 -2.07 17.44 -7.06
C MET A 56 -1.39 18.77 -7.36
N ILE A 57 -1.53 19.77 -6.49
CA ILE A 57 -0.88 21.08 -6.64
C ILE A 57 0.65 20.93 -6.63
N LEU A 58 1.20 20.21 -5.65
CA LEU A 58 2.65 20.03 -5.50
C LEU A 58 3.30 19.32 -6.71
N ARG A 59 2.57 18.44 -7.39
CA ARG A 59 3.08 17.65 -8.52
C ARG A 59 2.57 18.13 -9.88
N GLY A 60 1.66 19.10 -9.92
CA GLY A 60 1.02 19.55 -11.16
C GLY A 60 0.09 18.50 -11.80
N ILE A 61 -0.51 17.62 -11.00
CA ILE A 61 -1.39 16.54 -11.50
C ILE A 61 -2.76 17.15 -11.81
N ARG A 62 -3.24 16.95 -13.04
CA ARG A 62 -4.59 17.34 -13.47
C ARG A 62 -5.63 16.35 -12.96
N GLU A 63 -6.87 16.81 -12.80
CA GLU A 63 -8.00 16.02 -12.32
C GLU A 63 -8.21 14.74 -13.14
N GLU A 64 -8.10 14.82 -14.47
CA GLU A 64 -8.24 13.67 -15.37
C GLU A 64 -7.14 12.59 -15.21
N ASN A 65 -6.00 12.96 -14.62
CA ASN A 65 -4.82 12.10 -14.53
C ASN A 65 -4.60 11.53 -13.13
N ILE A 66 -5.47 11.83 -12.15
CA ILE A 66 -5.28 11.45 -10.75
C ILE A 66 -5.05 9.94 -10.61
N GLU A 67 -5.87 9.11 -11.25
CA GLU A 67 -5.77 7.65 -11.13
C GLU A 67 -4.46 7.08 -11.68
N GLN A 68 -3.90 7.72 -12.71
CA GLN A 68 -2.70 7.23 -13.40
C GLN A 68 -1.42 7.75 -12.72
N GLU A 69 -1.44 8.99 -12.23
CA GLU A 69 -0.25 9.66 -11.71
C GLU A 69 -0.14 9.60 -10.17
N MET A 70 -1.27 9.47 -9.46
CA MET A 70 -1.29 9.43 -8.00
C MET A 70 -1.35 8.00 -7.46
N GLN A 71 -0.18 7.45 -7.21
CA GLN A 71 -0.03 6.07 -6.78
C GLN A 71 -0.32 5.82 -5.28
N ASP A 72 -0.50 6.86 -4.45
CA ASP A 72 -0.66 6.73 -2.99
C ASP A 72 -2.06 7.11 -2.48
N ILE A 73 -3.10 6.88 -3.29
CA ILE A 73 -4.50 7.08 -2.88
C ILE A 73 -4.91 5.97 -1.89
N ALA A 74 -4.69 4.71 -2.26
CA ALA A 74 -4.84 3.55 -1.37
C ALA A 74 -3.49 3.17 -0.75
N GLY A 75 -3.31 3.45 0.54
CA GLY A 75 -2.06 3.14 1.24
C GLY A 75 -2.22 1.96 2.20
N LEU A 76 -1.43 0.91 2.05
CA LEU A 76 -1.23 -0.12 3.07
C LEU A 76 0.13 0.01 3.74
N ARG A 77 0.17 -0.28 5.05
CA ARG A 77 1.41 -0.44 5.81
C ARG A 77 1.42 -1.80 6.47
N VAL A 78 2.45 -2.55 6.14
CA VAL A 78 2.76 -3.86 6.70
C VAL A 78 3.92 -3.67 7.67
N MET A 79 3.69 -3.98 8.93
CA MET A 79 4.71 -3.97 9.96
C MET A 79 5.27 -5.38 10.11
N VAL A 80 6.59 -5.47 10.16
CA VAL A 80 7.38 -6.70 10.29
C VAL A 80 8.16 -6.65 11.59
N GLN A 81 8.51 -7.80 12.16
CA GLN A 81 9.20 -7.87 13.45
C GLN A 81 10.70 -7.63 13.29
N PHE A 82 11.30 -8.11 12.19
CA PHE A 82 12.72 -8.01 11.92
C PHE A 82 13.00 -7.33 10.58
N VAL A 83 14.14 -6.64 10.47
CA VAL A 83 14.58 -5.99 9.22
C VAL A 83 14.91 -7.03 8.14
N ASP A 84 15.30 -8.23 8.57
CA ASP A 84 15.62 -9.37 7.70
C ASP A 84 14.37 -10.12 7.19
N ASP A 85 13.15 -9.70 7.56
CA ASP A 85 11.88 -10.25 7.07
C ASP A 85 11.57 -9.80 5.62
N VAL A 86 12.58 -9.87 4.74
CA VAL A 86 12.45 -9.66 3.29
C VAL A 86 11.50 -10.69 2.67
N GLU A 87 11.23 -11.81 3.37
CA GLU A 87 10.25 -12.84 3.00
C GLU A 87 8.84 -12.26 2.70
N VAL A 88 8.45 -11.13 3.32
CA VAL A 88 7.17 -10.48 2.98
C VAL A 88 7.11 -10.12 1.50
N LEU A 89 8.21 -9.66 0.90
CA LEU A 89 8.27 -9.31 -0.52
C LEU A 89 8.09 -10.55 -1.39
N GLU A 90 8.67 -11.70 -1.02
CA GLU A 90 8.47 -12.95 -1.74
C GLU A 90 7.01 -13.41 -1.68
N VAL A 91 6.38 -13.32 -0.50
CA VAL A 91 4.96 -13.64 -0.36
C VAL A 91 4.11 -12.74 -1.26
N LEU A 92 4.43 -11.45 -1.36
CA LEU A 92 3.74 -10.50 -2.24
C LEU A 92 3.99 -10.79 -3.72
N ARG A 93 5.24 -11.11 -4.11
CA ARG A 93 5.62 -11.44 -5.50
C ARG A 93 4.95 -12.71 -6.01
N ASN A 94 4.71 -13.69 -5.13
CA ASN A 94 4.07 -14.95 -5.48
C ASN A 94 2.54 -14.86 -5.59
N ARG A 95 1.94 -13.70 -5.35
CA ARG A 95 0.49 -13.52 -5.48
C ARG A 95 0.08 -13.28 -6.93
N THR A 96 -1.08 -13.81 -7.29
CA THR A 96 -1.67 -13.65 -8.64
C THR A 96 -2.77 -12.60 -8.70
N ASP A 97 -3.20 -12.05 -7.56
CA ASP A 97 -4.30 -11.09 -7.46
C ASP A 97 -3.86 -9.62 -7.50
N MET A 98 -2.57 -9.36 -7.61
CA MET A 98 -1.98 -8.03 -7.73
C MET A 98 -0.66 -8.11 -8.49
N ARG A 99 -0.27 -7.01 -9.12
CA ARG A 99 1.02 -6.89 -9.80
C ARG A 99 1.84 -5.82 -9.10
N ILE A 100 3.08 -6.15 -8.73
CA ILE A 100 4.03 -5.17 -8.23
C ILE A 100 4.52 -4.35 -9.42
N VAL A 101 4.12 -3.07 -9.47
CA VAL A 101 4.53 -2.13 -10.54
C VAL A 101 5.83 -1.42 -10.19
N GLN A 102 6.04 -1.11 -8.91
CA GLN A 102 7.23 -0.43 -8.43
C GLN A 102 7.65 -0.94 -7.06
N GLU A 103 8.96 -1.15 -6.88
CA GLU A 103 9.57 -1.49 -5.60
C GLU A 103 10.65 -0.46 -5.27
N ARG A 104 10.68 0.01 -4.02
CA ARG A 104 11.70 0.94 -3.52
C ARG A 104 12.21 0.47 -2.17
N ASP A 105 13.47 0.02 -2.15
CA ASP A 105 14.16 -0.37 -0.93
C ASP A 105 14.85 0.85 -0.31
N TYR A 106 14.26 1.35 0.78
CA TYR A 106 14.83 2.44 1.58
C TYR A 106 15.56 1.94 2.85
N ILE A 107 15.68 0.62 3.04
CA ILE A 107 16.42 -0.01 4.15
C ILE A 107 17.90 -0.07 3.78
N LYS A 108 18.23 -0.59 2.58
CA LYS A 108 19.61 -0.68 2.09
C LYS A 108 20.14 0.66 1.60
N ASN A 109 19.28 1.43 0.92
CA ASN A 109 19.58 2.80 0.52
C ASN A 109 18.83 3.76 1.44
N LYS A 110 19.41 4.01 2.62
CA LYS A 110 18.88 5.01 3.56
C LYS A 110 18.72 6.35 2.83
N LYS A 111 17.49 6.67 2.42
CA LYS A 111 17.11 8.07 2.39
C LYS A 111 17.13 8.56 3.83
N PRO A 112 17.56 9.80 4.11
CA PRO A 112 17.51 10.35 5.45
C PRO A 112 16.11 10.30 6.10
N VAL A 113 15.05 10.06 5.32
CA VAL A 113 13.67 9.96 5.81
C VAL A 113 12.79 9.10 4.88
N ALA A 114 12.13 8.09 5.49
CA ALA A 114 10.94 7.32 5.09
C ALA A 114 11.02 6.19 4.03
N ILE A 115 10.68 4.96 4.47
CA ILE A 115 10.31 3.81 3.61
C ILE A 115 8.85 3.99 3.15
N GLY A 116 8.63 4.10 1.85
CA GLY A 116 7.30 4.13 1.24
C GLY A 116 7.14 3.03 0.21
N VAL A 117 6.27 2.06 0.50
CA VAL A 117 5.80 1.07 -0.49
C VAL A 117 4.56 1.66 -1.17
N THR A 118 4.58 1.66 -2.49
CA THR A 118 3.52 2.17 -3.35
C THR A 118 3.03 1.00 -4.18
N MET A 119 1.76 0.62 -3.99
CA MET A 119 1.12 -0.49 -4.69
C MET A 119 0.23 0.05 -5.79
#